data_AF-G0L6L4-F1
#
_entry.id   AF-G0L6L4-F1
#
_cell.length_a   1.000
_cell.length_b   1.000
_cell.length_c   1.000
_cell.angle_alpha   90.00
_cell.angle_beta   90.00
_cell.angle_gamma   90.00
#
_symmetry.space_group_name_H-M   'P 1'
#
loop_
_entity.id
_entity.type
_entity.pdbx_description
1 polymer ?
#
loop_
_entity_poly.entity_id
_entity_poly.type
_entity_poly.pdbx_seq_one_letter_code
_entity_poly.pdbx_strand_id
1 'polypeptide(L)'
;MDRQGNELNKEQYIGAPIERAHLHRGFNSKKTPVKWIRFFRACVLQREIAQEKKKKKIKKIWFIFLGIFIGTFITSPLTNISPAFKILPVTLGMLVFPGLIVAIIMTYRTNKKFKRNFAEGFDFFADYFSALFTLIEEDLQVESKIALEANLKHTITKENLIKNEAYTSETRGFIKGEEEHYERVISKGSCLLYDESLVFFQFTERTRKRIILKRGSSGKRKTKHKYRAAYPFTIKMKIPKHKYQLNPSVDTKEISFVEDDAYYVFKVSRKFDVKKENPEQYNPYKQSSITAFAVDYFSLEVINLINTCYSCVTPSA
;
A
#
# COMPACT_ATOMS: atom_id res chain seq x y z
N MET A 1 -28.15 18.85 -1.17
CA MET A 1 -26.72 19.23 -1.20
C MET A 1 -26.25 19.36 0.24
N ASP A 2 -25.72 18.29 0.84
CA ASP A 2 -24.94 18.36 2.08
C ASP A 2 -23.55 17.84 1.75
N ARG A 3 -22.60 18.78 1.68
CA ARG A 3 -21.22 18.55 1.29
C ARG A 3 -20.49 17.76 2.37
N GLN A 4 -19.64 16.84 1.91
CA GLN A 4 -18.42 16.33 2.54
C GLN A 4 -18.14 16.75 4.01
N GLY A 5 -18.02 15.74 4.89
CA GLY A 5 -17.17 15.85 6.08
C GLY A 5 -17.89 15.97 7.41
N ASN A 6 -18.66 14.96 7.82
CA ASN A 6 -18.80 14.73 9.26
C ASN A 6 -17.46 14.19 9.76
N GLU A 7 -16.75 15.01 10.55
CA GLU A 7 -15.66 14.54 11.41
C GLU A 7 -16.15 13.30 12.16
N LEU A 8 -15.42 12.19 12.04
CA LEU A 8 -15.78 10.94 12.71
C LEU A 8 -15.80 11.19 14.23
N ASN A 9 -16.89 10.78 14.90
CA ASN A 9 -17.05 10.99 16.34
C ASN A 9 -16.19 10.02 17.15
N LYS A 10 -15.75 10.41 18.37
CA LYS A 10 -14.84 9.64 19.27
C LYS A 10 -15.20 8.16 19.47
N GLU A 11 -16.47 7.81 19.36
CA GLU A 11 -17.00 6.44 19.50
C GLU A 11 -16.79 5.58 18.24
N GLN A 12 -16.83 6.16 17.04
CA GLN A 12 -16.53 5.46 15.79
C GLN A 12 -15.06 5.00 15.73
N TYR A 13 -14.17 5.63 16.52
CA TYR A 13 -12.77 5.23 16.65
C TYR A 13 -12.56 3.94 17.45
N ILE A 14 -13.51 3.55 18.32
CA ILE A 14 -13.39 2.34 19.15
C ILE A 14 -13.52 1.08 18.27
N GLY A 15 -14.28 1.15 17.17
CA GLY A 15 -14.44 0.06 16.19
C GLY A 15 -13.29 -0.10 15.18
N ALA A 16 -12.47 0.93 14.97
CA ALA A 16 -11.39 0.95 13.97
C ALA A 16 -10.32 -0.17 14.12
N PRO A 17 -9.95 -0.66 15.32
CA PRO A 17 -9.07 -1.82 15.46
C PRO A 17 -9.62 -3.10 14.84
N ILE A 18 -10.95 -3.29 14.90
CA ILE A 18 -11.64 -4.47 14.35
C ILE A 18 -11.62 -4.38 12.83
N GLU A 19 -12.03 -3.23 12.28
CA GLU A 19 -12.06 -2.95 10.84
C GLU A 19 -10.72 -3.21 10.17
N ARG A 20 -9.64 -2.80 10.83
CA ARG A 20 -8.30 -3.03 10.33
C ARG A 20 -7.81 -4.47 10.49
N ALA A 21 -8.19 -5.16 11.57
CA ALA A 21 -7.88 -6.56 11.75
C ALA A 21 -8.50 -7.42 10.62
N HIS A 22 -9.68 -7.03 10.13
CA HIS A 22 -10.29 -7.65 8.95
C HIS A 22 -9.43 -7.48 7.70
N LEU A 23 -8.92 -6.28 7.41
CA LEU A 23 -8.01 -6.02 6.28
C LEU A 23 -6.72 -6.86 6.33
N HIS A 24 -6.11 -7.01 7.51
CA HIS A 24 -4.89 -7.78 7.69
C HIS A 24 -5.08 -9.30 7.57
N ARG A 25 -6.25 -9.80 8.00
CA ARG A 25 -6.57 -11.23 7.90
C ARG A 25 -7.04 -11.62 6.49
N GLY A 26 -7.43 -10.64 5.68
CA GLY A 26 -8.25 -10.86 4.51
C GLY A 26 -9.72 -10.87 4.93
N PHE A 27 -10.56 -10.13 4.20
CA PHE A 27 -12.00 -10.17 4.41
C PHE A 27 -12.74 -10.19 3.08
N ASN A 28 -13.99 -10.63 3.11
CA ASN A 28 -14.97 -10.46 2.04
C ASN A 28 -16.24 -9.87 2.67
N SER A 29 -16.74 -8.75 2.12
CA SER A 29 -17.94 -8.08 2.64
C SER A 29 -18.69 -7.38 1.52
N LYS A 30 -20.01 -7.22 1.69
CA LYS A 30 -20.89 -6.43 0.82
C LYS A 30 -21.37 -5.18 1.56
N LYS A 31 -21.05 -3.98 1.08
CA LYS A 31 -21.45 -2.70 1.69
C LYS A 31 -21.79 -1.66 0.61
N THR A 32 -22.50 -0.61 1.00
CA THR A 32 -22.70 0.57 0.14
C THR A 32 -21.38 1.35 -0.02
N PRO A 33 -21.20 2.13 -1.11
CA PRO A 33 -19.99 2.92 -1.34
C PRO A 33 -19.63 3.82 -0.16
N VAL A 34 -20.60 4.57 0.37
CA VAL A 34 -20.40 5.44 1.55
C VAL A 34 -19.86 4.67 2.75
N LYS A 35 -20.36 3.45 3.00
CA LYS A 35 -19.86 2.61 4.11
C LYS A 35 -18.43 2.14 3.86
N TRP A 36 -18.05 1.87 2.62
CA TRP A 36 -16.67 1.57 2.27
C TRP A 36 -15.74 2.77 2.44
N ILE A 37 -16.14 3.95 1.96
CA ILE A 37 -15.38 5.19 2.09
C ILE A 37 -15.15 5.50 3.58
N ARG A 38 -16.18 5.37 4.43
CA ARG A 38 -16.06 5.54 5.88
C ARG A 38 -15.09 4.53 6.51
N PHE A 39 -15.18 3.26 6.12
CA PHE A 39 -14.27 2.20 6.58
C PHE A 39 -12.81 2.50 6.25
N PHE A 40 -12.52 2.94 5.02
CA PHE A 40 -11.17 3.29 4.60
C PHE A 40 -10.63 4.52 5.34
N ARG A 41 -11.43 5.58 5.43
CA ARG A 41 -11.07 6.79 6.19
C ARG A 41 -10.77 6.49 7.66
N ALA A 42 -11.60 5.67 8.31
CA ALA A 42 -11.39 5.27 9.70
C ALA A 42 -10.03 4.57 9.91
N CYS A 43 -9.65 3.70 8.97
CA CYS A 43 -8.37 3.02 9.03
C CYS A 43 -7.16 3.95 8.78
N VAL A 44 -7.28 4.97 7.91
CA VAL A 44 -6.21 5.97 7.66
C VAL A 44 -5.96 6.81 8.91
N LEU A 45 -7.03 7.39 9.47
CA LEU A 45 -6.95 8.17 10.71
C LEU A 45 -6.35 7.37 11.86
N GLN A 46 -6.71 6.08 11.99
CA GLN A 46 -6.12 5.21 12.99
C GLN A 46 -4.59 5.11 12.84
N ARG A 47 -4.08 5.04 11.61
CA ARG A 47 -2.65 4.99 11.32
C ARG A 47 -1.95 6.29 11.66
N GLU A 48 -2.53 7.43 11.33
CA GLU A 48 -1.99 8.75 11.66
C GLU A 48 -1.86 8.93 13.18
N ILE A 49 -2.93 8.66 13.92
CA ILE A 49 -2.93 8.74 15.39
C ILE A 49 -1.86 7.81 15.99
N ALA A 50 -1.76 6.58 15.49
CA ALA A 50 -0.75 5.64 15.96
C ALA A 50 0.67 6.09 15.61
N GLN A 51 0.85 6.74 14.46
CA GLN A 51 2.12 7.33 14.03
C GLN A 51 2.51 8.50 14.93
N GLU A 52 1.58 9.35 15.32
CA GLU A 52 1.83 10.40 16.31
C GLU A 52 2.18 9.82 17.67
N LYS A 53 1.41 8.85 18.17
CA LYS A 53 1.71 8.16 19.44
C LYS A 53 3.09 7.51 19.41
N LYS A 54 3.45 6.90 18.28
CA LYS A 54 4.79 6.35 18.04
C LYS A 54 5.87 7.43 18.10
N LYS A 55 5.70 8.55 17.38
CA LYS A 55 6.64 9.68 17.38
C LYS A 55 6.81 10.25 18.79
N LYS A 56 5.71 10.47 19.50
CA LYS A 56 5.71 10.92 20.91
C LYS A 56 6.46 9.94 21.82
N LYS A 57 6.22 8.64 21.68
CA LYS A 57 6.92 7.59 22.46
C LYS A 57 8.42 7.58 22.19
N ILE A 58 8.83 7.61 20.92
CA ILE A 58 10.25 7.66 20.53
C ILE A 58 10.89 8.95 21.05
N LYS A 59 10.24 10.10 20.88
CA LYS A 59 10.71 11.38 21.41
C LYS A 59 10.91 11.34 22.93
N LYS A 60 9.97 10.74 23.67
CA LYS A 60 10.09 10.58 25.14
C LYS A 60 11.30 9.72 25.53
N ILE A 61 11.55 8.61 24.83
CA ILE A 61 12.72 7.75 25.08
C ILE A 61 14.02 8.54 24.89
N TRP A 62 14.14 9.25 23.77
CA TRP A 62 15.34 10.05 23.48
C TRP A 62 15.50 11.26 24.39
N PHE A 63 14.40 11.87 24.84
CA PHE A 63 14.43 12.97 25.79
C PHE A 63 14.93 12.53 27.17
N ILE A 64 14.49 11.35 27.66
CA ILE A 64 15.00 10.76 28.90
C ILE A 64 16.50 10.47 28.78
N PHE A 65 16.93 9.87 27.65
CA PHE A 65 18.34 9.61 27.41
C PHE A 65 19.18 10.90 27.38
N LEU A 66 18.68 11.94 26.71
CA LEU A 66 19.32 13.25 26.66
C LEU A 66 19.47 13.86 28.06
N GLY A 67 18.46 13.70 28.93
CA GLY A 67 18.53 14.14 30.33
C GLY A 67 19.63 13.44 31.13
N ILE A 68 19.78 12.11 30.98
CA ILE A 68 20.87 11.35 31.61
C ILE A 68 22.23 11.82 31.09
N PHE A 69 22.34 12.02 29.77
CA PHE A 69 23.57 12.48 29.13
C PHE A 69 23.98 13.87 29.64
N ILE A 70 23.08 14.85 29.57
CA ILE A 70 23.34 16.23 30.05
C ILE A 70 23.62 16.22 31.56
N GLY A 71 22.88 15.45 32.35
CA GLY A 71 23.09 15.32 33.79
C GLY A 71 24.49 14.84 34.14
N THR A 72 25.09 13.97 33.31
CA THR A 72 26.48 13.50 33.47
C THR A 72 27.47 14.66 33.32
N PHE A 73 27.25 15.57 32.36
CA PHE A 73 28.11 16.74 32.14
C PHE A 73 27.92 17.83 33.20
N ILE A 74 26.67 18.10 33.62
CA ILE A 74 26.37 19.13 34.64
C ILE A 74 26.91 18.71 36.02
N THR A 75 26.88 17.42 36.33
CA THR A 75 27.38 16.92 37.63
C THR A 75 28.89 16.70 37.67
N SER A 76 29.56 16.69 36.51
CA SER A 76 31.02 16.57 36.41
C SER A 76 31.80 17.67 37.17
N PRO A 77 31.51 18.98 37.02
CA PRO A 77 32.22 20.02 37.76
C PRO A 77 31.96 20.02 39.28
N LEU A 78 30.86 19.42 39.75
CA LEU A 78 30.57 19.27 41.20
C LEU A 78 31.57 18.35 41.91
N THR A 79 32.30 17.51 41.15
CA THR A 79 33.35 16.64 41.70
C THR A 79 34.56 17.39 42.26
N ASN A 80 34.74 18.66 41.87
CA ASN A 80 35.81 19.52 42.35
C ASN A 80 35.48 20.18 43.71
N ILE A 81 34.23 20.13 44.17
CA ILE A 81 33.77 20.82 45.39
C ILE A 81 33.89 19.90 46.62
N SER A 82 33.55 18.61 46.48
CA SER A 82 33.73 17.63 47.55
C SER A 82 33.86 16.22 46.97
N PRO A 83 34.73 15.37 47.54
CA PRO A 83 34.90 13.99 47.11
C PRO A 83 33.62 13.14 47.24
N ALA A 84 32.68 13.50 48.12
CA ALA A 84 31.39 12.82 48.24
C ALA A 84 30.51 12.95 46.98
N PHE A 85 30.67 14.04 46.21
CA PHE A 85 29.90 14.27 44.98
C PHE A 85 30.43 13.53 43.75
N LYS A 86 31.57 12.82 43.86
CA LYS A 86 32.14 12.00 42.77
C LYS A 86 31.23 10.84 42.34
N ILE A 87 30.35 10.37 43.23
CA ILE A 87 29.46 9.23 43.00
C ILE A 87 28.43 9.52 41.89
N LEU A 88 27.90 10.76 41.83
CA LEU A 88 26.85 11.16 40.88
C LEU A 88 27.27 11.10 39.40
N PRO A 89 28.36 11.75 38.96
CA PRO A 89 28.77 11.70 37.56
C PRO A 89 29.32 10.33 37.16
N VAL A 90 29.91 9.58 38.09
CA VAL A 90 30.39 8.21 37.84
C VAL A 90 29.21 7.25 37.60
N THR A 91 28.16 7.33 38.42
CA THR A 91 26.94 6.52 38.26
C THR A 91 26.16 6.91 37.01
N LEU A 92 25.96 8.21 36.74
CA LEU A 92 25.32 8.69 35.51
C LEU A 92 26.11 8.32 34.26
N GLY A 93 27.44 8.46 34.29
CA GLY A 93 28.34 8.09 33.20
C GLY A 93 28.30 6.60 32.88
N MET A 94 28.25 5.74 33.89
CA MET A 94 28.04 4.28 33.70
C MET A 94 26.69 3.95 33.06
N LEU A 95 25.67 4.80 33.22
CA LEU A 95 24.35 4.61 32.62
C LEU A 95 24.23 5.12 31.17
N VAL A 96 25.18 5.93 30.68
CA VAL A 96 25.11 6.49 29.31
C VAL A 96 25.17 5.41 28.24
N PHE A 97 26.18 4.53 28.27
CA PHE A 97 26.33 3.46 27.27
C PHE A 97 25.17 2.44 27.30
N PRO A 98 24.80 1.86 28.46
CA PRO A 98 23.62 1.00 28.56
C PRO A 98 22.32 1.72 28.17
N GLY A 99 22.16 2.98 28.56
CA GLY A 99 21.00 3.81 28.22
C GLY A 99 20.85 4.04 26.72
N LEU A 100 21.96 4.27 26.02
CA LEU A 100 21.98 4.42 24.55
C LEU A 100 21.55 3.12 23.87
N ILE A 101 22.09 1.97 24.30
CA ILE A 101 21.72 0.65 23.77
C ILE A 101 20.23 0.39 23.99
N VAL A 102 19.72 0.65 25.19
CA VAL A 102 18.30 0.50 25.51
C VAL A 102 17.43 1.42 24.65
N ALA A 103 17.81 2.68 24.47
CA ALA A 103 17.07 3.64 23.62
C ALA A 103 17.00 3.17 22.15
N ILE A 104 18.11 2.66 21.60
CA ILE A 104 18.18 2.09 20.26
C ILE A 104 17.25 0.87 20.15
N ILE A 105 17.34 -0.08 21.08
CA ILE A 105 16.51 -1.29 21.09
C ILE A 105 15.03 -0.94 21.21
N MET A 106 14.66 -0.03 22.10
CA MET A 106 13.27 0.41 22.26
C MET A 106 12.74 1.11 21.01
N THR A 107 13.56 1.94 20.36
CA THR A 107 13.21 2.59 19.09
C THR A 107 12.98 1.54 18.00
N TYR A 108 13.89 0.57 17.87
CA TYR A 108 13.76 -0.54 16.93
C TYR A 108 12.50 -1.38 17.18
N ARG A 109 12.25 -1.80 18.43
CA ARG A 109 11.06 -2.59 18.80
C ARG A 109 9.76 -1.81 18.54
N THR A 110 9.74 -0.51 18.84
CA THR A 110 8.58 0.35 18.58
C THR A 110 8.31 0.48 17.08
N ASN A 111 9.36 0.68 16.27
CA ASN A 111 9.27 0.69 14.81
C ASN A 111 8.76 -0.66 14.26
N LYS A 112 9.32 -1.78 14.74
CA LYS A 112 8.94 -3.13 14.31
C LYS A 112 7.48 -3.45 14.67
N LYS A 113 7.04 -3.12 15.88
CA LYS A 113 5.64 -3.28 16.32
C LYS A 113 4.69 -2.44 15.47
N PHE A 114 5.07 -1.20 15.17
CA PHE A 114 4.29 -0.35 14.28
C PHE A 114 4.16 -0.97 12.88
N LYS A 115 5.27 -1.36 12.23
CA LYS A 115 5.20 -1.97 10.89
C LYS A 115 4.36 -3.25 10.84
N ARG A 116 4.46 -4.10 11.87
CA ARG A 116 3.66 -5.33 11.97
C ARG A 116 2.16 -5.04 12.05
N ASN A 117 1.77 -4.01 12.80
CA ASN A 117 0.36 -3.69 12.98
C ASN A 117 -0.16 -2.75 11.88
N PHE A 118 0.72 -1.95 11.28
CA PHE A 118 0.44 -0.92 10.29
C PHE A 118 1.27 -1.20 9.04
N ALA A 119 0.73 -2.03 8.14
CA ALA A 119 1.36 -2.39 6.87
C ALA A 119 1.71 -1.13 6.05
N GLU A 120 2.80 -1.20 5.31
CA GLU A 120 3.24 -0.12 4.42
C GLU A 120 2.32 -0.07 3.18
N GLY A 121 1.83 1.13 2.80
CA GLY A 121 0.96 1.33 1.63
C GLY A 121 -0.55 1.28 1.89
N PHE A 122 -0.98 1.19 3.16
CA PHE A 122 -2.40 1.20 3.51
C PHE A 122 -3.12 2.51 3.12
N ASP A 123 -2.53 3.65 3.50
CA ASP A 123 -3.16 4.97 3.32
C ASP A 123 -3.37 5.27 1.84
N PHE A 124 -2.34 4.95 1.05
CA PHE A 124 -2.45 4.88 -0.40
C PHE A 124 -3.68 4.07 -0.81
N PHE A 125 -3.75 2.78 -0.48
CA PHE A 125 -4.83 1.91 -0.97
C PHE A 125 -6.22 2.42 -0.56
N ALA A 126 -6.34 2.97 0.66
CA ALA A 126 -7.55 3.61 1.13
C ALA A 126 -7.99 4.81 0.26
N ASP A 127 -7.05 5.65 -0.17
CA ASP A 127 -7.32 6.80 -1.04
C ASP A 127 -7.82 6.36 -2.43
N TYR A 128 -7.16 5.36 -3.04
CA TYR A 128 -7.53 4.84 -4.38
C TYR A 128 -8.89 4.14 -4.39
N PHE A 129 -9.19 3.33 -3.38
CA PHE A 129 -10.50 2.68 -3.28
C PHE A 129 -11.59 3.68 -2.89
N SER A 130 -11.28 4.70 -2.10
CA SER A 130 -12.23 5.78 -1.84
C SER A 130 -12.55 6.55 -3.12
N ALA A 131 -11.55 6.87 -3.94
CA ALA A 131 -11.77 7.49 -5.25
C ALA A 131 -12.59 6.61 -6.19
N LEU A 132 -12.21 5.33 -6.34
CA LEU A 132 -12.94 4.35 -7.15
C LEU A 132 -14.42 4.26 -6.73
N PHE A 133 -14.69 4.20 -5.43
CA PHE A 133 -16.05 4.08 -4.93
C PHE A 133 -16.83 5.38 -4.98
N THR A 134 -16.16 6.53 -4.97
CA THR A 134 -16.81 7.82 -5.22
C THR A 134 -17.24 7.90 -6.69
N LEU A 135 -16.40 7.46 -7.63
CA LEU A 135 -16.76 7.41 -9.05
C LEU A 135 -17.92 6.45 -9.33
N ILE A 136 -17.84 5.24 -8.78
CA ILE A 136 -18.87 4.21 -9.00
C ILE A 136 -20.17 4.57 -8.27
N GLU A 137 -20.15 5.37 -7.20
CA GLU A 137 -21.35 5.79 -6.45
C GLU A 137 -22.39 6.46 -7.34
N GLU A 138 -21.97 7.24 -8.34
CA GLU A 138 -22.88 7.96 -9.23
C GLU A 138 -23.63 7.04 -10.20
N ASP A 139 -23.03 5.91 -10.59
CA ASP A 139 -23.56 4.97 -11.58
C ASP A 139 -24.17 3.69 -10.98
N LEU A 140 -24.17 3.57 -9.65
CA LEU A 140 -24.75 2.42 -8.95
C LEU A 140 -26.28 2.51 -8.93
N GLN A 141 -26.93 1.37 -9.10
CA GLN A 141 -28.35 1.22 -8.77
C GLN A 141 -28.59 1.65 -7.30
N VAL A 142 -29.71 2.32 -7.03
CA VAL A 142 -30.02 3.01 -5.74
C VAL A 142 -29.79 2.16 -4.48
N GLU A 143 -29.89 0.84 -4.58
CA GLU A 143 -29.67 -0.10 -3.46
C GLU A 143 -28.48 -1.06 -3.65
N SER A 144 -27.73 -0.95 -4.74
CA SER A 144 -26.68 -1.91 -5.03
C SER A 144 -25.49 -1.75 -4.08
N LYS A 145 -24.91 -2.89 -3.73
CA LYS A 145 -23.78 -3.01 -2.81
C LYS A 145 -22.56 -3.44 -3.57
N ILE A 146 -21.41 -2.88 -3.19
CA ILE A 146 -20.12 -3.32 -3.69
C ILE A 146 -19.67 -4.49 -2.84
N ALA A 147 -19.50 -5.64 -3.48
CA ALA A 147 -18.80 -6.78 -2.90
C ALA A 147 -17.30 -6.52 -3.01
N LEU A 148 -16.59 -6.57 -1.90
CA LEU A 148 -15.15 -6.33 -1.87
C LEU A 148 -14.46 -7.42 -1.05
N GLU A 149 -13.44 -8.01 -1.66
CA GLU A 149 -12.47 -8.84 -1.00
C GLU A 149 -11.12 -8.11 -1.00
N ALA A 150 -10.52 -7.91 0.16
CA ALA A 150 -9.22 -7.23 0.28
C ALA A 150 -8.31 -7.97 1.25
N ASN A 151 -7.02 -8.01 0.93
CA ASN A 151 -5.98 -8.69 1.70
C ASN A 151 -4.69 -7.86 1.65
N LEU A 152 -4.17 -7.48 2.83
CA LEU A 152 -2.95 -6.66 2.96
C LEU A 152 -1.70 -7.42 3.43
N LYS A 153 -1.68 -8.75 3.31
CA LYS A 153 -0.48 -9.55 3.59
C LYS A 153 0.71 -9.12 2.71
N HIS A 154 1.92 -9.41 3.18
CA HIS A 154 3.14 -9.13 2.41
C HIS A 154 3.18 -9.91 1.08
N THR A 155 3.58 -9.23 0.00
CA THR A 155 3.67 -9.81 -1.35
C THR A 155 4.86 -10.76 -1.50
N ILE A 156 6.00 -10.47 -0.86
CA ILE A 156 7.19 -11.33 -0.93
C ILE A 156 7.08 -12.45 0.12
N THR A 157 6.19 -13.40 -0.14
CA THR A 157 5.99 -14.62 0.66
C THR A 157 5.99 -15.83 -0.27
N LYS A 158 6.29 -17.03 0.29
CA LYS A 158 6.30 -18.27 -0.49
C LYS A 158 4.96 -18.54 -1.19
N GLU A 159 3.86 -18.20 -0.52
CA GLU A 159 2.48 -18.36 -1.04
C GLU A 159 2.22 -17.56 -2.32
N ASN A 160 2.92 -16.44 -2.51
CA ASN A 160 2.70 -15.52 -3.63
C ASN A 160 3.77 -15.67 -4.74
N LEU A 161 4.69 -16.63 -4.62
CA LEU A 161 5.75 -16.87 -5.62
C LEU A 161 5.16 -17.60 -6.83
N ILE A 162 5.19 -16.97 -8.00
CA ILE A 162 4.74 -17.57 -9.26
C ILE A 162 5.89 -18.29 -9.95
N LYS A 163 7.06 -17.66 -10.02
CA LYS A 163 8.16 -18.14 -10.85
C LYS A 163 9.52 -17.78 -10.27
N ASN A 164 10.49 -18.66 -10.47
CA ASN A 164 11.91 -18.41 -10.19
C ASN A 164 12.73 -18.75 -11.43
N GLU A 165 13.56 -17.82 -11.90
CA GLU A 165 14.36 -17.95 -13.10
C GLU A 165 15.83 -17.64 -12.83
N ALA A 166 16.74 -18.33 -13.52
CA ALA A 166 18.14 -17.96 -13.54
C ALA A 166 18.31 -16.63 -14.31
N TYR A 167 19.02 -15.69 -13.71
CA TYR A 167 19.36 -14.42 -14.36
C TYR A 167 20.82 -14.42 -14.76
N THR A 168 21.10 -14.15 -16.04
CA THR A 168 22.45 -13.94 -16.56
C THR A 168 22.64 -12.48 -16.92
N SER A 169 23.87 -11.98 -16.77
CA SER A 169 24.23 -10.62 -17.15
C SER A 169 25.68 -10.56 -17.56
N GLU A 170 25.96 -9.84 -18.65
CA GLU A 170 27.31 -9.61 -19.16
C GLU A 170 28.09 -8.52 -18.39
N THR A 171 27.58 -8.11 -17.22
CA THR A 171 28.24 -7.06 -16.44
C THR A 171 29.54 -7.55 -15.80
N ARG A 172 30.60 -6.71 -15.84
CA ARG A 172 31.91 -7.04 -15.27
C ARG A 172 31.79 -7.48 -13.81
N GLY A 173 32.36 -8.65 -13.52
CA GLY A 173 32.36 -9.25 -12.18
C GLY A 173 31.04 -9.93 -11.80
N PHE A 174 30.08 -10.08 -12.71
CA PHE A 174 28.92 -10.93 -12.48
C PHE A 174 29.34 -12.40 -12.24
N ILE A 175 28.70 -13.06 -11.28
CA ILE A 175 28.97 -14.47 -10.96
C ILE A 175 27.72 -15.31 -11.21
N LYS A 176 26.61 -14.95 -10.57
CA LYS A 176 25.32 -15.62 -10.72
C LYS A 176 24.18 -14.68 -10.35
N GLY A 177 23.00 -14.97 -10.84
CA GLY A 177 21.80 -14.22 -10.52
C GLY A 177 20.55 -15.08 -10.57
N GLU A 178 19.56 -14.67 -9.78
CA GLU A 178 18.25 -15.31 -9.70
C GLU A 178 17.17 -14.22 -9.71
N GLU A 179 16.03 -14.54 -10.32
CA GLU A 179 14.86 -13.69 -10.41
C GLU A 179 13.62 -14.38 -9.92
N GLU A 180 13.10 -13.88 -8.80
CA GLU A 180 11.88 -14.35 -8.19
C GLU A 180 10.73 -13.40 -8.57
N HIS A 181 9.64 -13.96 -9.09
CA HIS A 181 8.43 -13.25 -9.49
C HIS A 181 7.29 -13.57 -8.54
N TYR A 182 6.78 -12.54 -7.87
CA TYR A 182 5.69 -12.62 -6.91
C TYR A 182 4.47 -11.88 -7.42
N GLU A 183 3.28 -12.40 -7.17
CA GLU A 183 2.01 -11.75 -7.46
C GLU A 183 1.03 -11.93 -6.30
N ARG A 184 0.35 -10.84 -5.94
CA ARG A 184 -0.67 -10.85 -4.89
C ARG A 184 -1.86 -10.03 -5.34
N VAL A 185 -3.05 -10.61 -5.27
CA VAL A 185 -4.30 -9.86 -5.39
C VAL A 185 -4.49 -9.08 -4.09
N ILE A 186 -4.35 -7.76 -4.17
CA ILE A 186 -4.53 -6.86 -3.02
C ILE A 186 -6.01 -6.74 -2.73
N SER A 187 -6.80 -6.62 -3.80
CA SER A 187 -8.22 -6.39 -3.72
C SER A 187 -8.92 -6.80 -5.00
N LYS A 188 -10.13 -7.29 -4.86
CA LYS A 188 -11.05 -7.52 -5.97
C LYS A 188 -12.46 -7.26 -5.50
N GLY A 189 -13.30 -6.82 -6.40
CA GLY A 189 -14.68 -6.59 -6.08
C GLY A 189 -15.57 -6.60 -7.28
N SER A 190 -16.86 -6.50 -7.00
CA SER A 190 -17.90 -6.48 -8.02
C SER A 190 -19.05 -5.58 -7.62
N CYS A 191 -19.65 -4.94 -8.60
CA CYS A 191 -20.87 -4.17 -8.45
C CYS A 191 -21.79 -4.32 -9.67
N LEU A 192 -23.05 -3.97 -9.46
CA LEU A 192 -24.08 -3.89 -10.50
C LEU A 192 -24.42 -2.42 -10.72
N LEU A 193 -24.22 -1.95 -11.93
CA LEU A 193 -24.54 -0.59 -12.35
C LEU A 193 -26.04 -0.46 -12.68
N TYR A 194 -26.51 0.79 -12.82
CA TYR A 194 -27.92 1.09 -13.09
C TYR A 194 -28.48 0.43 -14.36
N ASP A 195 -27.64 0.28 -15.38
CA ASP A 195 -27.98 -0.36 -16.66
C ASP A 195 -28.03 -1.90 -16.60
N GLU A 196 -27.84 -2.50 -15.42
CA GLU A 196 -27.66 -3.94 -15.18
C GLU A 196 -26.30 -4.50 -15.63
N SER A 197 -25.34 -3.64 -15.97
CA SER A 197 -23.98 -4.09 -16.24
C SER A 197 -23.29 -4.53 -14.95
N LEU A 198 -22.64 -5.70 -14.99
CA LEU A 198 -21.84 -6.21 -13.90
C LEU A 198 -20.38 -5.82 -14.09
N VAL A 199 -19.86 -5.01 -13.18
CA VAL A 199 -18.45 -4.60 -13.17
C VAL A 199 -17.71 -5.44 -12.14
N PHE A 200 -16.60 -6.05 -12.57
CA PHE A 200 -15.64 -6.71 -11.72
C PHE A 200 -14.31 -5.96 -11.82
N PHE A 201 -13.74 -5.58 -10.69
CA PHE A 201 -12.42 -4.94 -10.66
C PHE A 201 -11.45 -5.78 -9.84
N GLN A 202 -10.18 -5.75 -10.22
CA GLN A 202 -9.10 -6.41 -9.50
C GLN A 202 -7.85 -5.56 -9.50
N PHE A 203 -7.30 -5.33 -8.30
CA PHE A 203 -6.04 -4.65 -8.10
C PHE A 203 -4.99 -5.64 -7.59
N THR A 204 -3.90 -5.77 -8.34
CA THR A 204 -2.88 -6.79 -8.09
C THR A 204 -1.52 -6.12 -7.95
N GLU A 205 -0.67 -6.63 -7.06
CA GLU A 205 0.73 -6.24 -6.94
C GLU A 205 1.60 -7.33 -7.56
N ARG A 206 2.42 -6.96 -8.56
CA ARG A 206 3.43 -7.84 -9.15
C ARG A 206 4.81 -7.34 -8.76
N THR A 207 5.56 -8.14 -8.03
CA THR A 207 6.92 -7.80 -7.57
C THR A 207 7.95 -8.74 -8.17
N ARG A 208 8.97 -8.19 -8.82
CA ARG A 208 10.19 -8.90 -9.22
C ARG A 208 11.30 -8.59 -8.24
N LYS A 209 11.87 -9.63 -7.64
CA LYS A 209 13.07 -9.55 -6.80
C LYS A 209 14.22 -10.21 -7.55
N ARG A 210 15.20 -9.39 -7.94
CA ARG A 210 16.44 -9.84 -8.58
C ARG A 210 17.56 -9.91 -7.55
N ILE A 211 18.19 -11.07 -7.42
CA ILE A 211 19.33 -11.31 -6.55
C ILE A 211 20.56 -11.47 -7.44
N ILE A 212 21.52 -10.55 -7.33
CA ILE A 212 22.74 -10.54 -8.16
C ILE A 212 23.94 -10.77 -7.25
N LEU A 213 24.67 -11.86 -7.46
CA LEU A 213 25.99 -12.05 -6.87
C LEU A 213 27.05 -11.52 -7.83
N LYS A 214 27.85 -10.56 -7.35
CA LYS A 214 28.95 -9.99 -8.15
C LYS A 214 30.22 -9.80 -7.33
N ARG A 215 31.35 -9.75 -8.01
CA ARG A 215 32.67 -9.43 -7.48
C ARG A 215 32.94 -7.94 -7.65
N GLY A 216 33.34 -7.27 -6.57
CA GLY A 216 33.75 -5.86 -6.63
C GLY A 216 35.15 -5.68 -7.21
N SER A 217 35.53 -4.42 -7.45
CA SER A 217 36.90 -4.06 -7.88
C SER A 217 37.97 -4.52 -6.88
N SER A 218 37.64 -4.57 -5.59
CA SER A 218 38.51 -5.09 -4.52
C SER A 218 38.51 -6.62 -4.39
N GLY A 219 37.94 -7.37 -5.34
CA GLY A 219 37.87 -8.84 -5.32
C GLY A 219 36.82 -9.44 -4.36
N LYS A 220 36.26 -8.64 -3.44
CA LYS A 220 35.21 -9.07 -2.48
C LYS A 220 33.89 -9.38 -3.20
N ARG A 221 33.27 -10.51 -2.84
CA ARG A 221 31.93 -10.89 -3.32
C ARG A 221 30.86 -10.05 -2.60
N LYS A 222 29.87 -9.56 -3.35
CA LYS A 222 28.75 -8.76 -2.83
C LYS A 222 27.45 -9.24 -3.48
N THR A 223 26.43 -9.46 -2.65
CA THR A 223 25.06 -9.72 -3.10
C THR A 223 24.31 -8.39 -3.20
N LYS A 224 23.69 -8.13 -4.34
CA LYS A 224 22.81 -6.98 -4.55
C LYS A 224 21.39 -7.47 -4.78
N HIS A 225 20.45 -6.92 -4.02
CA HIS A 225 19.02 -7.12 -4.24
C HIS A 225 18.46 -5.92 -5.00
N LYS A 226 17.75 -6.17 -6.09
CA LYS A 226 17.00 -5.15 -6.84
C LYS A 226 15.53 -5.54 -6.84
N TYR A 227 14.67 -4.59 -6.55
CA TYR A 227 13.22 -4.79 -6.53
C TYR A 227 12.58 -3.94 -7.62
N ARG A 228 11.57 -4.50 -8.28
CA ARG A 228 10.67 -3.75 -9.16
C ARG A 228 9.24 -4.20 -8.87
N ALA A 229 8.38 -3.26 -8.53
CA ALA A 229 6.95 -3.50 -8.36
C ALA A 229 6.17 -2.90 -9.53
N ALA A 230 5.03 -3.49 -9.87
CA ALA A 230 4.05 -2.97 -10.79
C ALA A 230 2.65 -3.26 -10.25
N TYR A 231 1.71 -2.37 -10.55
CA TYR A 231 0.35 -2.44 -10.00
C TYR A 231 -0.67 -2.50 -11.13
N PRO A 232 -0.89 -3.67 -11.74
CA PRO A 232 -1.97 -3.82 -12.70
C PRO A 232 -3.34 -3.70 -12.02
N PHE A 233 -4.19 -2.88 -12.62
CA PHE A 233 -5.62 -2.78 -12.36
C PHE A 233 -6.37 -3.35 -13.55
N THR A 234 -7.32 -4.24 -13.28
CA THR A 234 -8.11 -4.92 -14.31
C THR A 234 -9.58 -4.64 -14.06
N ILE A 235 -10.30 -4.25 -15.11
CA ILE A 235 -11.76 -4.18 -15.11
C ILE A 235 -12.27 -5.25 -16.08
N LYS A 236 -13.28 -5.99 -15.63
CA LYS A 236 -14.08 -6.88 -16.46
C LYS A 236 -15.53 -6.44 -16.36
N MET A 237 -16.14 -6.04 -17.46
CA MET A 237 -17.53 -5.64 -17.54
C MET A 237 -18.33 -6.70 -18.29
N LYS A 238 -19.46 -7.11 -17.72
CA LYS A 238 -20.51 -7.85 -18.43
C LYS A 238 -21.64 -6.88 -18.74
N ILE A 239 -21.85 -6.60 -20.02
CA ILE A 239 -22.87 -5.67 -20.51
C ILE A 239 -24.04 -6.48 -21.10
N PRO A 240 -25.29 -6.23 -20.71
CA PRO A 240 -26.44 -7.03 -21.13
C PRO A 240 -26.77 -6.85 -22.62
N LYS A 241 -26.89 -7.97 -23.36
CA LYS A 241 -27.23 -7.97 -24.81
C LYS A 241 -28.64 -7.44 -25.11
N HIS A 242 -29.54 -7.47 -24.13
CA HIS A 242 -30.93 -7.01 -24.32
C HIS A 242 -31.09 -5.48 -24.28
N LYS A 243 -30.08 -4.74 -23.79
CA LYS A 243 -30.07 -3.26 -23.76
C LYS A 243 -29.02 -2.65 -24.70
N TYR A 244 -28.13 -3.47 -25.23
CA TYR A 244 -26.96 -3.00 -25.96
C TYR A 244 -26.70 -3.89 -27.17
N GLN A 245 -26.17 -3.29 -28.22
CA GLN A 245 -25.69 -3.96 -29.42
C GLN A 245 -24.20 -3.70 -29.59
N LEU A 246 -23.48 -4.65 -30.18
CA LEU A 246 -22.05 -4.52 -30.39
C LEU A 246 -21.77 -3.51 -31.52
N ASN A 247 -20.86 -2.56 -31.28
CA ASN A 247 -20.48 -1.59 -32.29
C ASN A 247 -19.60 -2.29 -33.35
N PRO A 248 -19.93 -2.19 -34.66
CA PRO A 248 -19.19 -2.88 -35.72
C PRO A 248 -17.77 -2.34 -35.96
N SER A 249 -17.40 -1.19 -35.39
CA SER A 249 -16.16 -0.47 -35.71
C SER A 249 -15.07 -0.53 -34.61
N VAL A 250 -15.16 -1.50 -33.71
CA VAL A 250 -14.34 -1.53 -32.48
C VAL A 250 -12.93 -2.08 -32.72
N ASP A 251 -11.90 -1.32 -32.34
CA ASP A 251 -10.52 -1.80 -32.29
C ASP A 251 -10.33 -2.70 -31.06
N THR A 252 -10.25 -4.01 -31.29
CA THR A 252 -10.16 -5.03 -30.23
C THR A 252 -8.73 -5.31 -29.75
N LYS A 253 -7.71 -4.59 -30.25
CA LYS A 253 -6.30 -4.90 -29.94
C LYS A 253 -5.95 -4.84 -28.46
N GLU A 254 -6.61 -3.97 -27.68
CA GLU A 254 -6.34 -3.79 -26.25
C GLU A 254 -7.41 -4.42 -25.34
N ILE A 255 -8.44 -5.04 -25.93
CA ILE A 255 -9.65 -5.49 -25.24
C ILE A 255 -9.78 -7.00 -25.43
N SER A 256 -9.75 -7.75 -24.32
CA SER A 256 -10.15 -9.15 -24.37
C SER A 256 -11.67 -9.26 -24.35
N PHE A 257 -12.24 -9.78 -25.42
CA PHE A 257 -13.68 -9.90 -25.65
C PHE A 257 -14.11 -11.36 -25.69
N VAL A 258 -15.21 -11.67 -25.00
CA VAL A 258 -15.89 -12.95 -25.06
C VAL A 258 -17.40 -12.71 -25.09
N GLU A 259 -18.12 -13.44 -25.92
CA GLU A 259 -19.58 -13.47 -25.86
C GLU A 259 -20.05 -14.56 -24.90
N ASP A 260 -20.97 -14.18 -24.01
CA ASP A 260 -21.77 -15.06 -23.16
C ASP A 260 -23.21 -15.08 -23.72
N ASP A 261 -24.06 -15.99 -23.28
CA ASP A 261 -25.41 -16.14 -23.85
C ASP A 261 -26.23 -14.85 -23.68
N ALA A 262 -26.17 -14.22 -22.50
CA ALA A 262 -26.93 -13.02 -22.17
C ALA A 262 -26.09 -11.72 -22.14
N TYR A 263 -24.76 -11.80 -22.25
CA TYR A 263 -23.86 -10.68 -22.00
C TYR A 263 -22.73 -10.56 -23.04
N TYR A 264 -22.33 -9.34 -23.33
CA TYR A 264 -21.02 -9.02 -23.89
C TYR A 264 -20.01 -8.88 -22.76
N VAL A 265 -18.90 -9.62 -22.81
CA VAL A 265 -17.90 -9.63 -21.75
C VAL A 265 -16.62 -8.96 -22.24
N PHE A 266 -16.35 -7.78 -21.72
CA PHE A 266 -15.14 -7.02 -22.00
C PHE A 266 -14.20 -7.08 -20.80
N LYS A 267 -12.91 -7.33 -21.06
CA LYS A 267 -11.88 -7.26 -20.03
C LYS A 267 -10.73 -6.42 -20.54
N VAL A 268 -10.43 -5.38 -19.78
CA VAL A 268 -9.39 -4.39 -20.01
C VAL A 268 -8.48 -4.30 -18.79
N SER A 269 -7.21 -3.98 -19.01
CA SER A 269 -6.25 -3.85 -17.91
C SER A 269 -5.28 -2.72 -18.15
N ARG A 270 -5.03 -1.92 -17.11
CA ARG A 270 -4.01 -0.88 -17.10
C ARG A 270 -2.93 -1.24 -16.10
N LYS A 271 -1.68 -1.13 -16.54
CA LYS A 271 -0.51 -1.33 -15.66
C LYS A 271 0.03 0.02 -15.23
N PHE A 272 -0.15 0.36 -13.96
CA PHE A 272 0.47 1.53 -13.35
C PHE A 272 1.97 1.24 -13.09
N ASP A 273 2.85 1.93 -13.81
CA ASP A 273 4.31 1.84 -13.64
C ASP A 273 4.89 3.21 -13.31
N VAL A 274 5.04 3.44 -12.01
CA VAL A 274 5.52 4.69 -11.40
C VAL A 274 6.84 5.16 -11.98
N LYS A 275 7.73 4.24 -12.39
CA LYS A 275 9.01 4.61 -12.99
C LYS A 275 8.82 5.30 -14.35
N LYS A 276 7.77 4.92 -15.09
CA LYS A 276 7.42 5.49 -16.38
C LYS A 276 6.62 6.78 -16.21
N GLU A 277 5.72 6.81 -15.24
CA GLU A 277 4.75 7.89 -15.05
C GLU A 277 5.33 9.08 -14.25
N ASN A 278 6.14 8.83 -13.21
CA ASN A 278 6.78 9.87 -12.39
C ASN A 278 8.22 9.47 -12.01
N PRO A 279 9.17 9.56 -12.96
CA PRO A 279 10.55 9.09 -12.77
C PRO A 279 11.29 9.86 -11.66
N GLU A 280 10.98 11.14 -11.47
CA GLU A 280 11.63 12.00 -10.46
C GLU A 280 11.26 11.61 -9.02
N GLN A 281 10.05 11.06 -8.83
CA GLN A 281 9.54 10.65 -7.53
C GLN A 281 9.83 9.17 -7.23
N TYR A 282 10.28 8.40 -8.23
CA TYR A 282 10.59 6.99 -8.07
C TYR A 282 11.89 6.77 -7.28
N ASN A 283 11.77 6.45 -5.99
CA ASN A 283 12.89 5.99 -5.18
C ASN A 283 12.71 4.55 -4.69
N PRO A 284 13.33 3.54 -5.34
CA PRO A 284 13.17 2.13 -5.00
C PRO A 284 13.75 1.75 -3.62
N TYR A 285 14.45 2.68 -2.95
CA TYR A 285 15.10 2.45 -1.67
C TYR A 285 14.48 3.24 -0.51
N LYS A 286 13.56 4.17 -0.75
CA LYS A 286 12.98 5.04 0.29
C LYS A 286 11.46 4.94 0.47
N GLN A 287 10.69 4.64 -0.58
CA GLN A 287 9.23 4.64 -0.52
C GLN A 287 8.63 3.45 -1.30
N SER A 288 7.44 3.00 -0.87
CA SER A 288 6.60 2.14 -1.70
C SER A 288 6.31 2.90 -2.99
N SER A 289 6.67 2.34 -4.15
CA SER A 289 6.54 3.03 -5.44
C SER A 289 5.11 3.51 -5.71
N ILE A 290 4.13 2.84 -5.11
CA ILE A 290 2.72 3.14 -5.23
C ILE A 290 2.40 4.60 -4.79
N THR A 291 3.13 5.21 -3.85
CA THR A 291 2.84 6.59 -3.38
C THR A 291 3.23 7.71 -4.34
N ALA A 292 3.83 7.40 -5.49
CA ALA A 292 4.36 8.39 -6.43
C ALA A 292 3.48 8.61 -7.67
N PHE A 293 2.24 8.08 -7.69
CA PHE A 293 1.23 8.50 -8.66
C PHE A 293 0.09 9.25 -7.98
N ALA A 294 -0.56 10.14 -8.73
CA ALA A 294 -1.66 10.97 -8.24
C ALA A 294 -2.99 10.19 -8.28
N VAL A 295 -3.83 10.41 -7.27
CA VAL A 295 -5.18 9.80 -7.18
C VAL A 295 -6.06 10.24 -8.36
N ASP A 296 -5.91 11.49 -8.80
CA ASP A 296 -6.64 12.03 -9.95
C ASP A 296 -6.30 11.29 -11.24
N TYR A 297 -5.01 10.99 -11.45
CA TYR A 297 -4.56 10.23 -12.61
C TYR A 297 -5.16 8.82 -12.64
N PHE A 298 -5.19 8.13 -11.50
CA PHE A 298 -5.86 6.83 -11.42
C PHE A 298 -7.35 6.90 -11.71
N SER A 299 -8.02 7.91 -11.13
CA SER A 299 -9.45 8.10 -11.32
C SER A 299 -9.78 8.27 -12.81
N LEU A 300 -9.00 9.10 -13.51
CA LEU A 300 -9.09 9.26 -14.96
C LEU A 300 -8.84 7.95 -15.72
N GLU A 301 -7.79 7.20 -15.37
CA GLU A 301 -7.48 5.93 -16.02
C GLU A 301 -8.56 4.87 -15.78
N VAL A 302 -9.18 4.83 -14.60
CA VAL A 302 -10.32 3.95 -14.31
C VAL A 302 -11.53 4.33 -15.17
N ILE A 303 -11.87 5.62 -15.25
CA ILE A 303 -12.94 6.11 -16.12
C ILE A 303 -12.67 5.72 -17.57
N ASN A 304 -11.43 5.92 -18.05
CA ASN A 304 -11.05 5.54 -19.41
C ASN A 304 -11.22 4.05 -19.68
N LEU A 305 -10.89 3.18 -18.71
CA LEU A 305 -11.10 1.74 -18.83
C LEU A 305 -12.59 1.38 -18.91
N ILE A 306 -13.45 2.01 -18.10
CA ILE A 306 -14.91 1.81 -18.14
C ILE A 306 -15.45 2.29 -19.49
N ASN A 307 -15.06 3.48 -19.93
CA ASN A 307 -15.44 4.05 -21.21
C ASN A 307 -14.98 3.20 -22.40
N THR A 308 -13.82 2.57 -22.30
CA THR A 308 -13.31 1.64 -23.33
C THR A 308 -14.19 0.40 -23.44
N CYS A 309 -14.79 -0.07 -22.33
CA CYS A 309 -15.76 -1.16 -22.38
C CYS A 309 -17.07 -0.69 -23.01
N TYR A 310 -17.57 0.48 -22.62
CA TYR A 310 -18.82 1.03 -23.16
C TYR A 310 -18.73 1.49 -24.61
N SER A 311 -17.56 1.96 -25.10
CA SER A 311 -17.39 2.33 -26.50
C SER A 311 -17.52 1.13 -27.46
N CYS A 312 -17.41 -0.08 -26.93
CA CYS A 312 -17.60 -1.32 -27.68
C CYS A 312 -19.08 -1.63 -27.98
N VAL A 313 -20.00 -0.91 -27.34
CA VAL A 313 -21.43 -1.16 -27.45
C VAL A 313 -22.19 0.14 -27.67
N THR A 314 -23.37 0.02 -28.26
CA THR A 314 -24.34 1.11 -28.37
C THR A 314 -25.67 0.67 -27.76
N PRO A 315 -26.46 1.57 -27.16
CA PRO A 315 -27.80 1.22 -26.70
C PRO A 315 -28.62 0.59 -27.83
N SER A 316 -29.31 -0.50 -27.55
CA SER A 316 -30.30 -1.07 -28.47
C SER A 316 -31.49 -0.12 -28.55
N ALA A 317 -31.91 0.20 -29.77
CA ALA A 317 -33.08 1.03 -30.04
C ALA A 317 -34.38 0.42 -29.52
#